data_AF-A0A1V4PZF4-F1
#
_entry.id   AF-A0A1V4PZF4-F1
#
_cell.length_a   1.000
_cell.length_b   1.000
_cell.length_c   1.000
_cell.angle_alpha   90.00
_cell.angle_beta   90.00
_cell.angle_gamma   90.00
#
_symmetry.space_group_name_H-M   'P 1'
#
loop_
_entity.id
_entity.type
_entity.pdbx_description
1 polymer ?
#
loop_
_entity_poly.entity_id
_entity_poly.type
_entity_poly.pdbx_seq_one_letter_code
_entity_poly.pdbx_strand_id
1 'polypeptide(L)' 'METFITYVKIQAFVFLCGIVGPIFLIVYFSIQPEQDTRWLYWTGLFITAADVLIALAITDSSARADKAHQKSTKARERV' A
#
# COMPACT_ATOMS: atom_id res chain seq x y z
N MET A 1 17.56 6.45 19.32
CA MET A 1 17.12 5.13 18.79
C MET A 1 15.74 5.18 18.09
N GLU A 2 15.07 6.33 18.00
CA GLU A 2 13.73 6.42 17.37
C GLU A 2 13.75 6.51 15.85
N THR A 3 14.76 7.15 15.25
CA THR A 3 14.92 7.25 13.79
C THR A 3 15.12 5.88 13.14
N PHE A 4 15.87 4.99 13.79
CA PHE A 4 16.08 3.63 13.31
C PHE A 4 14.78 2.82 13.29
N ILE A 5 13.99 2.87 14.38
CA ILE A 5 12.70 2.18 14.46
C ILE A 5 11.70 2.76 13.44
N THR A 6 11.70 4.08 13.25
CA THR A 6 10.87 4.73 12.22
C THR A 6 11.25 4.24 10.82
N TYR A 7 12.55 4.15 10.53
CA TYR A 7 13.04 3.66 9.25
C TYR A 7 12.63 2.20 9.01
N VAL A 8 12.78 1.33 10.01
CA VAL A 8 12.36 -0.08 9.94
C VAL A 8 10.85 -0.19 9.71
N LYS A 9 10.03 0.64 10.36
CA LYS A 9 8.57 0.63 10.16
C LYS A 9 8.18 1.04 8.73
N ILE A 10 8.81 2.09 8.19
CA ILE A 10 8.57 2.54 6.81
C ILE A 10 9.07 1.48 5.82
N GLN A 11 10.26 0.93 6.02
CA GLN A 11 10.84 -0.11 5.18
C GLN A 11 9.95 -1.36 5.15
N ALA A 12 9.47 -1.81 6.31
CA ALA A 12 8.55 -2.93 6.41
C ALA A 12 7.24 -2.67 5.67
N PHE A 13 6.70 -1.46 5.77
CA PHE A 13 5.48 -1.07 5.05
C PHE A 13 5.69 -1.05 3.53
N VAL A 14 6.82 -0.50 3.07
CA VAL A 14 7.19 -0.51 1.64
C VAL A 14 7.41 -1.93 1.12
N PHE A 15 8.02 -2.81 1.92
CA PHE A 15 8.22 -4.21 1.55
C PHE A 15 6.89 -4.97 1.49
N LEU A 16 6.01 -4.74 2.47
CA LEU A 16 4.66 -5.32 2.50
C LEU A 16 3.85 -4.87 1.28
N CYS A 17 3.72 -3.56 1.04
CA CYS A 17 3.00 -3.03 -0.12
C CYS A 17 3.67 -3.37 -1.46
N GLY A 18 5.00 -3.43 -1.52
CA GLY A 18 5.75 -3.73 -2.74
C GLY A 18 5.65 -5.20 -3.17
N ILE A 19 5.52 -6.13 -2.21
CA ILE A 19 5.41 -7.57 -2.47
C ILE A 19 3.97 -8.00 -2.80
N VAL A 20 2.96 -7.23 -2.39
CA VAL A 20 1.54 -7.54 -2.68
C VAL A 20 1.30 -7.70 -4.19
N GLY A 21 1.93 -6.89 -5.04
CA GLY A 21 1.82 -7.01 -6.51
C GLY A 21 2.29 -8.37 -7.05
N PRO A 22 3.56 -8.77 -6.83
CA PRO A 22 4.08 -10.07 -7.23
C PRO A 22 3.29 -11.26 -6.68
N ILE A 23 2.89 -11.23 -5.39
CA ILE A 23 2.14 -12.33 -4.77
C ILE A 23 0.77 -12.52 -5.43
N PHE A 24 0.07 -11.44 -5.74
CA PHE A 24 -1.22 -11.52 -6.43
C PHE A 24 -1.11 -12.16 -7.82
N LEU A 25 -0.11 -11.73 -8.60
CA LEU A 25 0.18 -12.32 -9.90
C LEU A 25 0.46 -13.82 -9.79
N ILE A 26 1.25 -14.24 -8.79
CA ILE A 26 1.54 -15.66 -8.54
C ILE A 26 0.26 -16.44 -8.20
N VAL A 27 -0.60 -15.90 -7.34
CA VAL A 27 -1.87 -16.54 -6.95
C VAL A 27 -2.84 -16.61 -8.14
N TYR A 28 -2.94 -15.53 -8.92
CA TYR A 28 -3.77 -15.44 -10.13
C TYR A 28 -3.42 -16.52 -11.16
N PHE A 29 -2.13 -16.82 -11.33
CA PHE A 29 -1.65 -17.85 -12.28
C PHE A 29 -1.60 -19.26 -11.67
N SER A 30 -1.42 -19.39 -10.34
CA SER A 30 -1.36 -20.69 -9.66
C SER A 30 -2.73 -21.34 -9.50
N ILE A 31 -3.79 -20.55 -9.33
CA ILE A 31 -5.15 -21.08 -9.25
C ILE A 31 -5.60 -21.43 -10.67
N GLN A 32 -5.35 -22.67 -11.09
CA GLN A 32 -5.95 -23.25 -12.29
C GLN A 32 -7.48 -23.25 -12.12
N PRO A 33 -8.24 -22.60 -13.01
CA PRO A 33 -9.67 -22.43 -12.83
C PRO A 33 -10.40 -23.72 -13.19
N GLU A 34 -10.59 -24.60 -12.21
CA GLU A 34 -11.68 -25.56 -12.26
C GLU A 34 -13.02 -24.78 -12.28
N GLN A 35 -13.93 -25.23 -13.12
CA GLN A 35 -15.17 -24.55 -13.54
C GLN A 35 -16.11 -24.04 -12.42
N ASP A 36 -15.97 -24.54 -11.18
CA ASP A 36 -16.75 -24.12 -10.01
C ASP A 36 -16.18 -22.86 -9.31
N THR A 37 -14.87 -22.60 -9.44
CA THR A 37 -14.15 -21.57 -8.67
C THR A 37 -14.15 -20.18 -9.31
N ARG A 38 -14.80 -19.99 -10.48
CA ARG A 38 -14.88 -18.69 -11.18
C ARG A 38 -15.44 -17.56 -10.30
N TRP A 39 -16.37 -17.90 -9.41
CA TRP A 39 -16.94 -16.94 -8.47
C TRP A 39 -15.89 -16.47 -7.45
N LEU A 40 -15.09 -17.38 -6.91
CA LEU A 40 -13.98 -17.07 -6.01
C LEU A 40 -12.86 -16.28 -6.73
N TYR A 41 -12.63 -16.56 -8.01
CA TYR A 41 -11.62 -15.87 -8.81
C TYR A 41 -11.94 -14.40 -9.00
N TRP A 42 -13.18 -14.08 -9.40
CA TRP A 42 -13.61 -12.69 -9.57
C TRP A 42 -13.66 -11.94 -8.23
N THR A 43 -14.08 -12.64 -7.17
CA THR A 43 -14.13 -12.08 -5.82
C THR A 43 -12.72 -11.82 -5.28
N GLY A 44 -11.78 -12.75 -5.48
CA GLY A 44 -10.37 -12.60 -5.11
C GLY A 44 -9.69 -11.47 -5.88
N LEU A 45 -9.93 -11.37 -7.19
CA LEU A 45 -9.45 -10.26 -8.03
C LEU A 45 -9.95 -8.90 -7.51
N PHE A 46 -11.23 -8.83 -7.13
CA PHE A 46 -11.83 -7.62 -6.58
C PHE A 46 -11.24 -7.23 -5.22
N ILE A 47 -11.02 -8.21 -4.33
CA ILE A 47 -10.42 -7.99 -3.00
C ILE A 47 -8.98 -7.47 -3.15
N THR A 48 -8.18 -8.04 -4.05
CA THR A 48 -6.81 -7.55 -4.25
C THR A 48 -6.78 -6.18 -4.90
N ALA A 49 -7.66 -5.91 -5.86
CA ALA A 49 -7.80 -4.57 -6.42
C ALA A 49 -8.18 -3.56 -5.32
N ALA A 50 -9.13 -3.91 -4.45
CA ALA A 50 -9.51 -3.07 -3.32
C ALA A 50 -8.35 -2.85 -2.33
N ASP A 51 -7.58 -3.90 -2.01
CA ASP A 51 -6.40 -3.81 -1.12
C ASP A 51 -5.35 -2.82 -1.66
N VAL A 52 -5.02 -2.93 -2.95
CA VAL A 52 -4.07 -2.01 -3.63
C VAL A 52 -4.61 -0.57 -3.65
N LEU A 53 -5.90 -0.39 -3.94
CA LEU A 53 -6.53 0.94 -3.95
C LEU A 53 -6.53 1.58 -2.56
N ILE A 54 -6.76 0.80 -1.50
CA ILE A 54 -6.66 1.27 -0.11
C ILE A 54 -5.22 1.68 0.22
N ALA A 55 -4.23 0.88 -0.16
CA ALA A 55 -2.82 1.21 0.03
C ALA A 55 -2.43 2.52 -0.68
N LEU A 56 -2.88 2.72 -1.92
CA LEU A 56 -2.70 3.96 -2.68
C LEU A 56 -3.39 5.16 -2.01
N ALA A 57 -4.63 4.99 -1.53
CA ALA A 57 -5.36 6.06 -0.86
C ALA A 57 -4.68 6.50 0.44
N ILE A 58 -4.22 5.54 1.26
CA ILE A 58 -3.47 5.83 2.49
C ILE A 58 -2.15 6.54 2.15
N THR A 59 -1.44 6.09 1.11
CA THR A 59 -0.18 6.71 0.67
C THR A 59 -0.39 8.14 0.20
N ASP A 60 -1.40 8.41 -0.63
CA ASP A 60 -1.71 9.76 -1.11
C ASP A 60 -2.10 10.70 0.05
N SER A 61 -2.93 10.22 0.99
CA SER A 61 -3.30 10.99 2.18
C SER A 61 -2.09 11.31 3.08
N SER A 62 -1.19 10.35 3.26
CA SER A 62 0.03 10.51 4.06
C SER A 62 0.99 11.49 3.38
N ALA A 63 1.15 11.41 2.06
CA ALA A 63 1.97 12.34 1.28
C ALA A 63 1.42 13.77 1.32
N ARG A 64 0.09 13.95 1.32
CA ARG A 64 -0.54 15.28 1.49
C ARG A 64 -0.35 15.83 2.89
N ALA A 65 -0.49 15.00 3.92
CA ALA A 65 -0.29 15.39 5.32
C ALA A 65 1.15 15.86 5.57
N ASP A 66 2.15 15.18 4.99
CA ASP A 66 3.57 15.55 5.09
C ASP A 66 3.85 16.92 4.46
N LYS A 67 3.30 17.18 3.26
CA LYS A 67 3.41 18.48 2.59
C LYS A 67 2.75 19.61 3.38
N ALA A 68 1.60 19.35 4.00
CA ALA A 68 0.92 20.33 4.85
C ALA A 68 1.76 20.67 6.09
N HIS A 69 2.41 19.68 6.70
CA HIS A 69 3.28 19.88 7.86
C HIS A 69 4.54 20.69 7.51
N GLN A 70 5.16 20.39 6.36
CA GLN A 70 6.35 21.10 5.88
C GLN A 70 6.06 22.58 5.57
N LYS A 71 4.86 22.89 5.05
CA LYS A 71 4.45 24.27 4.77
C LYS A 71 4.30 25.11 6.04
N SER A 72 3.72 24.54 7.09
CA SER A 72 3.54 25.21 8.40
C SER A 72 4.88 25.49 9.09
N THR A 73 5.82 24.55 9.02
CA THR A 73 7.16 24.74 9.60
C THR A 73 7.95 25.81 8.85
N LYS A 74 7.95 25.82 7.51
CA LYS A 74 8.61 26.87 6.72
C LYS A 74 7.99 28.25 6.87
N ALA A 75 6.67 28.35 7.09
CA ALA A 75 6.01 29.63 7.32
C ALA A 75 6.40 30.23 8.68
N ARG A 76 6.57 29.39 9.71
CA ARG A 76 6.98 29.81 11.05
C ARG A 76 8.44 30.26 11.13
N GLU A 77 9.32 29.71 10.30
CA GLU A 77 10.74 30.12 10.23
C GLU A 77 10.96 31.47 9.52
N ARG A 78 9.95 31.96 8.78
CA ARG A 78 10.00 33.24 8.04
C ARG A 78 9.40 34.43 8.81
N VAL A 79 8.97 34.24 10.06
CA VAL A 79 8.39 35.27 10.94
C VAL A 79 9.37 35.55 12.06
#